data_AF-A7IF44-F1
#
_entry.id   AF-A7IF44-F1
#
_cell.length_a   1.000
_cell.length_b   1.000
_cell.length_c   1.000
_cell.angle_alpha   90.00
_cell.angle_beta   90.00
_cell.angle_gamma   90.00
#
_symmetry.space_group_name_H-M   'P 1'
#
loop_
_entity.id
_entity.type
_entity.pdbx_description
1 polymer ?
#
loop_
_entity_poly.entity_id
_entity_poly.type
_entity_poly.pdbx_seq_one_letter_code
_entity_poly.pdbx_strand_id
1 'polypeptide(L)' 'MPPLLVVALGAFGAAAVVKVIVAETRRINAALDRRRAASPDEMKAVPLERDPVTGDYRPRQG' A
#
# COMPACT_ATOMS: atom_id res chain seq x y z
N MET A 1 -40.69 -1.00 12.53
CA MET A 1 -39.35 -1.21 13.14
C MET A 1 -38.87 0.11 13.72
N PRO A 2 -38.42 0.16 14.99
CA PRO A 2 -37.84 1.36 15.58
C PRO A 2 -36.71 1.90 14.69
N PRO A 3 -36.71 3.18 14.29
CA PRO A 3 -35.70 3.74 13.37
C PRO A 3 -34.27 3.55 13.88
N LEU A 4 -34.08 3.65 15.20
CA LEU A 4 -32.79 3.44 15.86
C LEU A 4 -32.21 2.04 15.63
N LEU A 5 -33.03 1.00 15.56
CA LEU A 5 -32.55 -0.37 15.33
C LEU A 5 -32.02 -0.55 13.91
N VAL A 6 -32.64 0.10 12.93
CA VAL A 6 -32.18 0.06 11.52
C VAL A 6 -30.82 0.74 11.39
N VAL A 7 -30.67 1.90 12.02
CA VAL A 7 -29.40 2.64 12.03
C VAL A 7 -28.31 1.85 12.76
N ALA A 8 -28.61 1.30 13.93
CA ALA A 8 -27.65 0.50 14.69
C ALA A 8 -27.17 -0.72 13.89
N LEU A 9 -28.09 -1.45 13.25
CA LEU A 9 -27.74 -2.61 12.43
C LEU A 9 -26.88 -2.22 11.22
N GLY A 10 -27.21 -1.11 10.56
CA GLY A 10 -26.41 -0.57 9.46
C GLY A 10 -24.99 -0.19 9.91
N ALA A 11 -24.85 0.48 11.05
CA ALA A 11 -23.55 0.86 11.60
C ALA A 11 -22.70 -0.37 11.99
N PHE A 12 -23.33 -1.37 12.62
CA PHE A 12 -22.66 -2.64 12.95
C PHE A 12 -22.19 -3.39 11.70
N GLY A 13 -23.03 -3.46 10.67
CA GLY A 13 -22.66 -4.07 9.40
C GLY A 13 -21.47 -3.37 8.75
N ALA A 14 -21.50 -2.04 8.68
CA ALA A 14 -20.39 -1.25 8.14
C ALA A 14 -19.09 -1.46 8.93
N ALA A 15 -19.15 -1.45 10.26
CA ALA A 15 -17.98 -1.68 11.12
C ALA A 15 -17.37 -3.07 10.91
N ALA A 16 -18.20 -4.10 10.74
CA ALA A 16 -17.73 -5.46 10.45
C ALA A 16 -16.97 -5.54 9.11
N VAL A 17 -17.51 -4.92 8.05
CA VAL A 17 -16.86 -4.87 6.74
C VAL A 17 -15.52 -4.14 6.80
N VAL A 18 -15.48 -2.97 7.45
CA VAL A 18 -14.23 -2.20 7.63
C VAL A 18 -13.18 -3.03 8.36
N LYS A 19 -13.57 -3.74 9.43
CA LYS A 19 -12.66 -4.60 10.20
C LYS A 19 -12.03 -5.69 9.32
N VAL A 20 -12.81 -6.32 8.44
CA VAL A 20 -12.32 -7.34 7.51
C VAL A 20 -11.34 -6.75 6.49
N ILE A 21 -11.69 -5.60 5.88
CA ILE A 21 -10.83 -4.92 4.92
C ILE A 21 -9.48 -4.56 5.55
N VAL A 22 -9.51 -3.97 6.76
CA VAL A 22 -8.29 -3.60 7.49
C VAL A 22 -7.44 -4.82 7.82
N ALA A 23 -8.06 -5.92 8.26
CA ALA A 23 -7.33 -7.15 8.58
C ALA A 23 -6.63 -7.74 7.33
N GLU A 24 -7.34 -7.80 6.20
CA GLU A 24 -6.78 -8.35 4.96
C GLU A 24 -5.69 -7.44 4.39
N THR A 25 -5.89 -6.12 4.44
CA THR A 25 -4.88 -5.14 4.02
C THR A 25 -3.60 -5.30 4.84
N ARG A 26 -3.73 -5.43 6.16
CA ARG A 26 -2.58 -5.70 7.05
C ARG A 26 -1.89 -7.01 6.71
N ARG A 27 -2.66 -8.07 6.40
CA ARG A 27 -2.12 -9.37 6.02
C ARG A 27 -1.31 -9.30 4.72
N ILE A 28 -1.83 -8.62 3.71
CA ILE A 28 -1.16 -8.42 2.41
C ILE A 28 0.11 -7.58 2.61
N ASN A 29 0.02 -6.46 3.33
CA ASN A 29 1.19 -5.63 3.60
C ASN A 29 2.27 -6.40 4.35
N ALA A 30 1.92 -7.17 5.37
CA ALA A 30 2.89 -8.02 6.07
C ALA A 30 3.52 -9.10 5.16
N ALA A 31 2.82 -9.56 4.12
CA ALA A 31 3.40 -10.46 3.12
C ALA A 31 4.36 -9.72 2.17
N LEU A 32 4.02 -8.50 1.76
CA LEU A 32 4.87 -7.63 0.94
C LEU A 32 6.13 -7.20 1.70
N ASP A 33 5.98 -6.78 2.96
CA ASP A 33 7.08 -6.40 3.83
C ASP A 33 8.06 -7.56 4.04
N ARG A 34 7.54 -8.79 4.22
CA ARG A 34 8.38 -10.00 4.29
C ARG A 34 9.15 -10.26 2.99
N ARG A 35 8.53 -10.07 1.83
CA ARG A 35 9.23 -10.19 0.53
C ARG A 35 10.31 -9.12 0.38
N ARG A 36 10.00 -7.88 0.75
CA ARG A 36 10.95 -6.76 0.73
C ARG A 36 12.13 -6.99 1.67
N ALA A 37 11.89 -7.55 2.85
CA ALA A 37 12.94 -7.93 3.80
C ALA A 37 13.77 -9.13 3.31
N ALA A 38 13.16 -10.07 2.57
CA ALA A 38 13.84 -11.23 2.00
C ALA A 38 14.66 -10.91 0.74
N SER A 39 14.40 -9.79 0.07
CA SER A 39 15.17 -9.30 -1.08
C SER A 39 15.58 -7.83 -0.88
N PRO A 40 16.56 -7.55 -0.02
CA PRO A 40 17.02 -6.18 0.24
C PRO A 40 17.58 -5.47 -1.00
N ASP A 41 17.99 -6.23 -2.02
CA ASP A 41 18.78 -5.76 -3.16
C ASP A 41 17.95 -5.35 -4.39
N GLU A 42 16.63 -5.59 -4.39
CA GLU A 42 15.78 -5.40 -5.60
C GLU A 42 15.34 -3.93 -5.81
N MET A 43 15.62 -3.05 -4.86
CA MET A 43 15.48 -1.59 -5.01
C MET A 43 16.83 -0.91 -4.80
N LYS A 44 17.85 -1.27 -5.58
CA LYS A 44 18.90 -0.28 -5.87
C LYS A 44 18.22 0.85 -6.61
N ALA A 45 17.88 1.93 -5.90
CA ALA A 45 17.45 3.18 -6.50
C ALA A 45 18.57 3.60 -7.43
N VAL A 46 18.42 3.36 -8.73
CA VAL A 46 19.43 3.75 -9.71
C VAL A 46 19.43 5.28 -9.69
N PRO A 47 20.53 5.92 -9.24
CA PRO A 47 20.56 7.36 -9.13
C PRO A 47 20.35 7.94 -10.53
N LEU A 48 19.36 8.82 -10.67
CA LEU A 48 19.10 9.51 -11.91
C LEU A 48 20.03 10.72 -12.01
N GLU A 49 20.67 10.88 -13.15
CA GLU A 49 21.51 12.03 -13.46
C GLU A 49 20.88 12.84 -14.60
N ARG A 50 20.98 14.16 -14.50
CA ARG A 50 20.44 15.06 -15.51
C ARG A 50 21.39 15.11 -16.70
N ASP A 51 20.91 14.71 -17.87
CA ASP A 51 21.64 14.78 -19.12
C ASP A 51 21.89 16.26 -19.49
N PRO A 52 23.14 16.71 -19.64
CA PRO A 52 23.44 18.11 -19.97
C PRO A 52 23.06 18.49 -21.41
N VAL A 53 22.89 17.53 -22.31
CA VAL A 53 22.57 17.76 -23.72
C VAL A 53 21.05 17.87 -23.91
N THR A 54 20.28 16.97 -23.27
CA THR A 54 18.83 16.89 -23.45
C THR A 54 18.03 17.50 -22.30
N GLY A 55 18.62 17.58 -21.11
CA GLY A 55 17.95 18.02 -19.88
C GLY A 55 17.13 16.94 -19.18
N ASP A 56 17.02 15.74 -19.76
CA ASP A 56 16.25 14.63 -19.23
C ASP A 56 17.02 13.89 -18.12
N TYR A 57 16.28 13.30 -17.18
CA TYR A 57 16.84 12.45 -16.14
C TYR A 57 17.03 11.02 -16.67
N ARG A 58 18.27 10.55 -16.69
CA ARG A 58 18.63 9.20 -17.13
C ARG A 58 19.24 8.38 -15.99
N PRO A 59 19.07 7.04 -15.99
CA PRO A 59 19.75 6.19 -15.02
C PRO A 59 21.26 6.33 -15.17
N ARG A 60 21.96 6.61 -14.07
CA ARG A 60 23.43 6.58 -14.04
C ARG A 60 23.89 5.14 -14.25
N GLN A 61 24.34 4.83 -15.45
CA GLN A 61 25.01 3.56 -15.73
C GLN A 61 26.38 3.64 -15.05
N GLY A 62 26.59 2.79 -14.04
CA GLY A 62 27.88 2.62 -13.36
C GLY A 62 28.81 1.71 -14.15
#